data_AF-A0A0F7PER5-F1
#
_entry.id   AF-A0A0F7PER5-F1
#
_cell.length_a   1.000
_cell.length_b   1.000
_cell.length_c   1.000
_cell.angle_alpha   90.00
_cell.angle_beta   90.00
_cell.angle_gamma   90.00
#
_symmetry.space_group_name_H-M   'P 1'
#
loop_
_entity.id
_entity.type
_entity.pdbx_description
1 polymer ?
#
loop_
_entity_poly.entity_id
_entity_poly.type
_entity_poly.pdbx_seq_one_letter_code
_entity_poly.pdbx_strand_id
1 'polypeptide(L)'
;MGPDTFFLTMPTGSRAAFAEMGTLGVEEEYFVVDDEGQPVAGSDELVYERDPPETLCGNIDHELFKFVIETQTCKMSDPTSAPEEIRRTRETLIDYVAESGYRVATAGLHPTADWRDHEHAEKPRYRSQLDRIQYPQHRNTTAGMHIHVGVDDPDKAMWVANESRWHLPMLLALSANSPYWNGYDTGLASARAKIFEGLPNTGMPTPFDSYDEFERFEEQMTEHGSIEDRGELWFDVRPHSGHGTVEVRVSDAQDRAGIVDALIEYVHALVVDLSERYEDGESGTDVRRELLDENKWRAIRHGHDATFIEPDGSSAVALEDLVVQEMDRLGVAGIGDVLATESGAERQRRIRDERGAAALRDAIVL
;
A
#
# COMPACT_ATOMS: atom_id res chain seq x y z
N MET A 1 -44.07 -1.32 6.47
CA MET A 1 -43.30 -0.44 5.58
C MET A 1 -41.95 -0.30 6.23
N GLY A 2 -41.00 -1.16 5.83
CA GLY A 2 -39.63 -1.09 6.33
C GLY A 2 -38.90 0.08 5.64
N PRO A 3 -37.91 0.70 6.31
CA PRO A 3 -37.04 1.65 5.65
C PRO A 3 -36.08 0.87 4.75
N ASP A 4 -36.25 1.03 3.45
CA ASP A 4 -35.24 0.70 2.45
C ASP A 4 -34.04 1.63 2.66
N THR A 5 -33.00 1.14 3.32
CA THR A 5 -31.66 1.75 3.26
C THR A 5 -30.93 1.19 2.04
N PHE A 6 -31.29 1.71 0.87
CA PHE A 6 -30.35 1.77 -0.26
C PHE A 6 -29.28 2.81 0.09
N PHE A 7 -28.15 2.36 0.67
CA PHE A 7 -26.90 3.05 0.39
C PHE A 7 -26.58 2.70 -1.07
N LEU A 8 -26.96 3.57 -2.00
CA LEU A 8 -26.32 3.62 -3.30
C LEU A 8 -24.86 4.00 -3.01
N THR A 9 -23.99 3.00 -2.88
CA THR A 9 -22.56 3.21 -3.14
C THR A 9 -22.48 3.83 -4.52
N MET A 10 -22.15 5.12 -4.59
CA MET A 10 -21.84 5.75 -5.86
C MET A 10 -20.62 4.97 -6.39
N PRO A 11 -20.73 4.27 -7.53
CA PRO A 11 -19.62 3.46 -8.05
C PRO A 11 -18.36 4.32 -8.26
N THR A 12 -18.56 5.60 -8.54
CA THR A 12 -17.52 6.62 -8.69
C THR A 12 -17.59 7.67 -7.58
N GLY A 13 -16.48 8.41 -7.40
CA GLY A 13 -16.38 9.44 -6.38
C GLY A 13 -16.93 10.79 -6.80
N SER A 14 -16.47 11.84 -6.12
CA SER A 14 -16.89 13.20 -6.44
C SER A 14 -15.71 14.16 -6.35
N ARG A 15 -15.66 15.09 -7.32
CA ARG A 15 -14.81 16.29 -7.23
C ARG A 15 -14.92 17.01 -5.89
N ALA A 16 -16.10 17.01 -5.27
CA ALA A 16 -16.34 17.68 -3.99
C ALA A 16 -15.59 17.04 -2.80
N ALA A 17 -15.06 15.83 -2.95
CA ALA A 17 -14.26 15.19 -1.91
C ALA A 17 -12.90 15.90 -1.71
N PHE A 18 -12.33 16.47 -2.78
CA PHE A 18 -11.05 17.18 -2.77
C PHE A 18 -11.23 18.57 -2.18
N ALA A 19 -11.16 18.68 -0.84
CA ALA A 19 -11.50 19.90 -0.12
C ALA A 19 -10.51 20.30 0.98
N GLU A 20 -9.62 19.40 1.40
CA GLU A 20 -8.73 19.60 2.55
C GLU A 20 -7.29 19.20 2.21
N MET A 21 -6.41 20.19 2.10
CA MET A 21 -4.99 19.96 1.82
C MET A 21 -4.24 19.47 3.07
N GLY A 22 -3.38 18.47 2.89
CA GLY A 22 -2.36 18.06 3.87
C GLY A 22 -2.87 17.20 5.03
N THR A 23 -4.16 16.82 5.04
CA THR A 23 -4.65 15.78 5.96
C THR A 23 -4.03 14.43 5.65
N LEU A 24 -3.99 13.52 6.62
CA LEU A 24 -3.33 12.23 6.49
C LEU A 24 -4.25 11.07 6.93
N GLY A 25 -4.20 9.97 6.19
CA GLY A 25 -4.76 8.68 6.59
C GLY A 25 -3.84 7.56 6.16
N VAL A 26 -3.77 6.48 6.94
CA VAL A 26 -2.89 5.35 6.67
C VAL A 26 -3.67 4.06 6.81
N GLU A 27 -3.51 3.18 5.83
CA GLU A 27 -4.04 1.82 5.83
C GLU A 27 -2.86 0.84 5.95
N GLU A 28 -3.00 -0.16 6.81
CA GLU A 28 -2.01 -1.22 7.00
C GLU A 28 -2.68 -2.58 6.95
N GLU A 29 -2.15 -3.48 6.13
CA GLU A 29 -2.61 -4.87 6.01
C GLU A 29 -1.73 -5.82 6.85
N TYR A 30 -2.38 -6.77 7.51
CA TYR A 30 -1.76 -7.72 8.44
C TYR A 30 -2.21 -9.14 8.16
N PHE A 31 -1.33 -10.10 8.50
CA PHE A 31 -1.66 -11.51 8.54
C PHE A 31 -2.11 -11.92 9.93
N VAL A 32 -3.28 -12.54 10.04
CA VAL A 32 -3.74 -13.23 11.25
C VAL A 32 -3.00 -14.56 11.35
N VAL A 33 -2.31 -14.78 12.46
CA VAL A 33 -1.45 -15.95 12.66
C VAL A 33 -1.67 -16.62 14.02
N ASP A 34 -1.32 -17.90 14.11
CA ASP A 34 -1.29 -18.65 15.37
C ASP A 34 -0.04 -18.35 16.23
N ASP A 35 0.08 -19.05 17.36
CA ASP A 35 1.24 -18.96 18.27
C ASP A 35 2.58 -19.30 17.61
N GLU A 36 2.57 -20.07 16.52
CA GLU A 36 3.75 -20.48 15.75
C GLU A 36 4.02 -19.56 14.55
N GLY A 37 3.23 -18.48 14.42
CA GLY A 37 3.30 -17.51 13.34
C GLY A 37 2.79 -18.05 12.00
N GLN A 38 1.98 -19.11 11.98
CA GLN A 38 1.37 -19.62 10.76
C GLN A 38 0.06 -18.90 10.44
N PRO A 39 -0.25 -18.61 9.17
CA PRO A 39 -1.50 -17.94 8.82
C PRO A 39 -2.71 -18.81 9.16
N VAL A 40 -3.71 -18.20 9.78
CA VAL A 40 -4.97 -18.84 10.17
C VAL A 40 -6.16 -18.00 9.73
N ALA A 41 -7.26 -18.67 9.38
CA ALA A 41 -8.50 -18.01 9.01
C ALA A 41 -9.19 -17.43 10.26
N GLY A 42 -8.89 -16.18 10.57
CA GLY A 42 -9.45 -15.47 11.73
C GLY A 42 -10.21 -14.19 11.39
N SER A 43 -10.18 -13.72 10.14
CA SER A 43 -10.80 -12.44 9.76
C SER A 43 -12.31 -12.43 10.01
N ASP A 44 -13.01 -13.56 9.79
CA ASP A 44 -14.46 -13.62 9.99
C ASP A 44 -14.83 -13.33 11.46
N GLU A 45 -14.12 -13.97 12.39
CA GLU A 45 -14.30 -13.76 13.84
C GLU A 45 -13.95 -12.31 14.23
N LEU A 46 -12.79 -11.84 13.80
CA LEU A 46 -12.24 -10.54 14.18
C LEU A 46 -13.02 -9.35 13.59
N VAL A 47 -13.68 -9.51 12.45
CA VAL A 47 -14.35 -8.43 11.73
C VAL A 47 -15.87 -8.48 11.87
N TYR A 48 -16.49 -9.67 11.93
CA TYR A 48 -17.96 -9.80 11.93
C TYR A 48 -18.56 -10.31 13.23
N GLU A 49 -17.83 -11.13 13.98
CA GLU A 49 -18.36 -11.79 15.17
C GLU A 49 -18.04 -11.04 16.46
N ARG A 50 -17.14 -10.06 16.39
CA ARG A 50 -16.69 -9.22 17.49
C ARG A 50 -16.78 -7.75 17.11
N ASP A 51 -17.04 -6.91 18.12
CA ASP A 51 -17.03 -5.46 17.97
C ASP A 51 -15.60 -4.94 18.14
N PRO A 52 -14.97 -4.37 17.10
CA PRO A 52 -13.63 -3.79 17.23
C PRO A 52 -13.66 -2.57 18.15
N PRO A 53 -12.57 -2.30 18.91
CA PRO A 53 -12.47 -1.11 19.72
C PRO A 53 -12.70 0.17 18.91
N GLU A 54 -13.38 1.17 19.50
CA GLU A 54 -13.61 2.47 18.86
C GLU A 54 -12.29 3.15 18.43
N THR A 55 -11.18 2.82 19.07
CA THR A 55 -9.85 3.33 18.73
C THR A 55 -9.29 2.82 17.40
N LEU A 56 -9.88 1.77 16.83
CA LEU A 56 -9.65 1.37 15.43
C LEU A 56 -10.59 2.10 14.46
N CYS A 57 -11.32 3.11 14.95
CA CYS A 57 -12.18 3.99 14.18
C CYS A 57 -13.28 3.28 13.37
N GLY A 58 -13.66 2.06 13.79
CA GLY A 58 -14.60 1.21 13.05
C GLY A 58 -14.01 0.54 11.81
N ASN A 59 -12.69 0.60 11.63
CA ASN A 59 -11.99 0.28 10.39
C ASN A 59 -11.06 -0.92 10.57
N ILE A 60 -11.56 -2.04 11.08
CA ILE A 60 -10.99 -3.34 10.70
C ILE A 60 -11.85 -3.87 9.57
N ASP A 61 -11.26 -4.07 8.40
CA ASP A 61 -11.89 -4.84 7.32
C ASP A 61 -11.12 -6.16 7.12
N HIS A 62 -11.81 -7.10 6.49
CA HIS A 62 -11.19 -8.30 5.94
C HIS A 62 -10.72 -8.06 4.50
N GLU A 63 -9.74 -8.85 4.09
CA GLU A 63 -9.33 -8.95 2.70
C GLU A 63 -9.83 -10.24 2.02
N LEU A 64 -9.47 -10.44 0.75
CA LEU A 64 -9.87 -11.63 -0.01
C LEU A 64 -9.57 -12.94 0.74
N PHE A 65 -8.42 -13.04 1.39
CA PHE A 65 -8.04 -14.21 2.16
C PHE A 65 -8.45 -14.03 3.61
N LYS A 66 -9.03 -15.08 4.21
CA LYS A 66 -9.54 -15.01 5.60
C LYS A 66 -8.46 -14.88 6.68
N PHE A 67 -7.19 -14.89 6.29
CA PHE A 67 -6.06 -14.64 7.17
C PHE A 67 -5.47 -13.24 6.99
N VAL A 68 -6.06 -12.39 6.14
CA VAL A 68 -5.61 -11.00 5.94
C VAL A 68 -6.68 -10.06 6.48
N ILE A 69 -6.24 -9.11 7.32
CA ILE A 69 -7.06 -8.03 7.84
C ILE A 69 -6.39 -6.69 7.53
N GLU A 70 -7.19 -5.65 7.37
CA GLU A 70 -6.72 -4.29 7.16
C GLU A 70 -7.14 -3.43 8.36
N THR A 71 -6.26 -2.53 8.79
CA THR A 71 -6.65 -1.43 9.67
C THR A 71 -6.46 -0.09 8.99
N GLN A 72 -7.30 0.87 9.33
CA GLN A 72 -7.16 2.24 8.85
C GLN A 72 -7.12 3.22 10.02
N THR A 73 -6.20 4.18 10.00
CA THR A 73 -6.21 5.28 10.98
C THR A 73 -7.43 6.17 10.77
N CYS A 74 -7.89 6.82 11.83
CA CYS A 74 -8.74 7.99 11.67
C CYS A 74 -8.04 9.07 10.82
N LYS A 75 -8.82 9.92 10.14
CA LYS A 75 -8.28 11.09 9.43
C LYS A 75 -7.55 12.01 10.41
N MET A 76 -6.27 12.25 10.17
CA MET A 76 -5.42 13.17 10.93
C MET A 76 -5.40 14.54 10.25
N SER A 77 -5.80 15.58 10.98
CA SER A 77 -5.66 16.97 10.52
C SER A 77 -4.26 17.52 10.74
N ASP A 78 -3.49 16.92 11.65
CA ASP A 78 -2.10 17.26 11.92
C ASP A 78 -1.23 16.04 11.60
N PRO A 79 -0.46 16.04 10.50
CA PRO A 79 0.38 14.90 10.12
C PRO A 79 1.48 14.60 11.15
N THR A 80 1.83 15.56 12.02
CA THR A 80 2.85 15.34 13.06
C THR A 80 2.38 14.37 14.16
N SER A 81 1.08 14.09 14.25
CA SER A 81 0.54 13.07 15.16
C SER A 81 0.67 11.63 14.64
N ALA A 82 1.10 11.44 13.40
CA ALA A 82 1.13 10.12 12.76
C ALA A 82 1.86 9.04 13.57
N PRO A 83 3.07 9.29 14.13
CA PRO A 83 3.77 8.24 14.89
C PRO A 83 2.99 7.76 16.12
N GLU A 84 2.29 8.67 16.80
CA GLU A 84 1.47 8.31 17.97
C GLU A 84 0.23 7.50 17.56
N GLU A 85 -0.46 7.94 16.51
CA GLU A 85 -1.69 7.29 16.03
C GLU A 85 -1.42 5.91 15.40
N ILE A 86 -0.32 5.74 14.66
CA ILE A 86 0.11 4.43 14.13
C ILE A 86 0.42 3.47 15.28
N ARG A 87 1.23 3.91 16.25
CA ARG A 87 1.56 3.08 17.41
C ARG A 87 0.31 2.68 18.18
N ARG A 88 -0.59 3.62 18.43
CA ARG A 88 -1.85 3.38 19.14
C ARG A 88 -2.76 2.40 18.39
N THR A 89 -2.91 2.56 17.08
CA THR A 89 -3.70 1.66 16.22
C THR A 89 -3.14 0.24 16.27
N ARG A 90 -1.82 0.09 16.11
CA ARG A 90 -1.13 -1.21 16.20
C ARG A 90 -1.26 -1.86 17.58
N GLU A 91 -0.99 -1.13 18.66
CA GLU A 91 -1.14 -1.63 20.03
C GLU A 91 -2.58 -2.12 20.29
N THR A 92 -3.57 -1.33 19.87
CA THR A 92 -4.99 -1.70 19.97
C THR A 92 -5.30 -2.97 19.18
N LEU A 93 -4.80 -3.07 17.93
CA LEU A 93 -5.03 -4.23 17.08
C LEU A 93 -4.42 -5.49 17.71
N ILE A 94 -3.18 -5.41 18.20
CA ILE A 94 -2.48 -6.52 18.83
C ILE A 94 -3.27 -7.03 20.04
N ASP A 95 -3.69 -6.13 20.94
CA ASP A 95 -4.48 -6.47 22.12
C ASP A 95 -5.83 -7.11 21.72
N TYR A 96 -6.52 -6.52 20.75
CA TYR A 96 -7.82 -7.01 20.27
C TYR A 96 -7.75 -8.42 19.68
N VAL A 97 -6.73 -8.67 18.85
CA VAL A 97 -6.50 -9.97 18.19
C VAL A 97 -6.05 -11.02 19.21
N ALA A 98 -5.24 -10.64 20.19
CA ALA A 98 -4.80 -11.53 21.27
C ALA A 98 -5.95 -12.02 22.16
N GLU A 99 -7.01 -11.23 22.35
CA GLU A 99 -8.21 -11.64 23.08
C GLU A 99 -8.95 -12.83 22.41
N SER A 100 -8.79 -13.01 21.10
CA SER A 100 -9.31 -14.16 20.34
C SER A 100 -8.31 -15.33 20.27
N GLY A 101 -7.15 -15.23 20.91
CA GLY A 101 -6.12 -16.27 20.88
C GLY A 101 -5.32 -16.33 19.57
N TYR A 102 -5.31 -15.25 18.79
CA TYR A 102 -4.49 -15.10 17.60
C TYR A 102 -3.37 -14.06 17.85
N ARG A 103 -2.46 -13.95 16.88
CA ARG A 103 -1.46 -12.88 16.79
C ARG A 103 -1.55 -12.22 15.42
N VAL A 104 -0.87 -11.09 15.22
CA VAL A 104 -0.75 -10.43 13.91
C VAL A 104 0.70 -10.41 13.44
N ALA A 105 0.92 -10.71 12.16
CA ALA A 105 2.20 -10.58 11.50
C ALA A 105 2.10 -9.60 10.34
N THR A 106 3.24 -9.02 9.93
CA THR A 106 3.27 -8.04 8.84
C THR A 106 4.56 -8.14 8.03
N ALA A 107 4.37 -8.13 6.72
CA ALA A 107 5.38 -8.17 5.67
C ALA A 107 4.65 -7.95 4.34
N GLY A 108 5.34 -7.67 3.23
CA GLY A 108 4.65 -7.59 1.94
C GLY A 108 3.99 -8.91 1.51
N LEU A 109 4.56 -10.04 1.96
CA LEU A 109 4.06 -11.40 1.79
C LEU A 109 4.44 -12.21 3.03
N HIS A 110 3.52 -13.06 3.49
CA HIS A 110 3.85 -14.00 4.55
C HIS A 110 4.82 -15.08 4.02
N PRO A 111 6.00 -15.27 4.64
CA PRO A 111 7.12 -15.97 4.02
C PRO A 111 6.90 -17.47 3.83
N THR A 112 6.00 -18.07 4.60
CA THR A 112 5.67 -19.51 4.51
C THR A 112 4.23 -19.79 4.12
N ALA A 113 3.41 -18.75 3.86
CA ALA A 113 2.02 -18.97 3.47
C ALA A 113 1.98 -19.63 2.10
N ASP A 114 1.19 -20.68 1.97
CA ASP A 114 0.87 -21.30 0.69
C ASP A 114 -0.60 -21.02 0.40
N TRP A 115 -0.86 -20.15 -0.57
CA TRP A 115 -2.21 -19.66 -0.86
C TRP A 115 -3.22 -20.80 -1.14
N ARG A 116 -2.75 -21.97 -1.56
CA ARG A 116 -3.60 -23.16 -1.83
C ARG A 116 -4.19 -23.78 -0.58
N ASP A 117 -3.59 -23.54 0.58
CA ASP A 117 -3.97 -24.12 1.86
C ASP A 117 -4.93 -23.21 2.65
N HIS A 118 -5.27 -22.04 2.10
CA HIS A 118 -6.03 -21.01 2.81
C HIS A 118 -7.36 -20.67 2.13
N GLU A 119 -8.33 -20.30 2.96
CA GLU A 119 -9.70 -19.99 2.53
C GLU A 119 -9.83 -18.55 2.00
N HIS A 120 -10.63 -18.40 0.94
CA HIS A 120 -11.12 -17.11 0.47
C HIS A 120 -12.36 -16.68 1.25
N ALA A 121 -12.53 -15.38 1.44
CA ALA A 121 -13.73 -14.77 1.99
C ALA A 121 -14.94 -15.05 1.08
N GLU A 122 -16.10 -15.26 1.70
CA GLU A 122 -17.29 -15.75 1.01
C GLU A 122 -18.26 -14.65 0.55
N LYS A 123 -17.92 -13.37 0.79
CA LYS A 123 -18.78 -12.24 0.42
C LYS A 123 -19.01 -12.17 -1.09
N PRO A 124 -20.18 -11.65 -1.54
CA PRO A 124 -20.50 -11.52 -2.97
C PRO A 124 -19.42 -10.81 -3.80
N ARG A 125 -18.85 -9.70 -3.30
CA ARG A 125 -17.77 -8.96 -3.98
C ARG A 125 -16.58 -9.85 -4.33
N TYR A 126 -16.13 -10.66 -3.36
CA TYR A 126 -14.95 -11.51 -3.52
C TYR A 126 -15.21 -12.72 -4.40
N ARG A 127 -16.41 -13.32 -4.30
CA ARG A 127 -16.82 -14.38 -5.22
C ARG A 127 -16.85 -13.88 -6.67
N SER A 128 -17.33 -12.67 -6.88
CA SER A 128 -17.34 -12.04 -8.20
C SER A 128 -15.93 -11.76 -8.72
N GLN A 129 -15.04 -11.21 -7.88
CA GLN A 129 -13.64 -11.01 -8.24
C GLN A 129 -12.91 -12.32 -8.59
N LEU A 130 -13.12 -13.38 -7.80
CA LEU A 130 -12.53 -14.70 -8.10
C LEU A 130 -13.04 -15.25 -9.44
N ASP A 131 -14.33 -15.12 -9.73
CA ASP A 131 -14.90 -15.56 -11.01
C ASP A 131 -14.41 -14.71 -12.20
N ARG A 132 -14.30 -13.38 -12.04
CA ARG A 132 -13.87 -12.48 -13.12
C ARG A 132 -12.37 -12.56 -13.39
N ILE A 133 -11.55 -12.56 -12.34
CA ILE A 133 -10.09 -12.40 -12.45
C ILE A 133 -9.39 -13.76 -12.52
N GLN A 134 -9.99 -14.81 -11.94
CA GLN A 134 -9.46 -16.17 -11.96
C GLN A 134 -8.07 -16.26 -11.30
N TYR A 135 -7.17 -17.06 -11.88
CA TYR A 135 -5.93 -17.52 -11.26
C TYR A 135 -5.09 -16.42 -10.57
N PRO A 136 -4.91 -15.21 -11.13
CA PRO A 136 -4.26 -14.11 -10.43
C PRO A 136 -4.85 -13.76 -9.06
N GLN A 137 -6.18 -13.69 -8.95
CA GLN A 137 -6.85 -13.35 -7.69
C GLN A 137 -6.78 -14.49 -6.68
N HIS A 138 -6.88 -15.74 -7.15
CA HIS A 138 -6.77 -16.93 -6.28
C HIS A 138 -5.43 -17.03 -5.53
N ARG A 139 -4.38 -16.32 -5.97
CA ARG A 139 -3.04 -16.34 -5.37
C ARG A 139 -2.64 -15.01 -4.72
N ASN A 140 -3.58 -14.06 -4.57
CA ASN A 140 -3.28 -12.71 -4.11
C ASN A 140 -3.25 -12.61 -2.56
N THR A 141 -2.14 -13.05 -1.96
CA THR A 141 -1.93 -13.05 -0.49
C THR A 141 -1.09 -11.84 -0.03
N THR A 142 -1.19 -10.72 -0.74
CA THR A 142 -0.33 -9.54 -0.51
C THR A 142 -0.80 -8.76 0.69
N ALA A 143 0.15 -8.16 1.42
CA ALA A 143 -0.14 -7.16 2.45
C ALA A 143 0.64 -5.86 2.17
N GLY A 144 -0.04 -4.74 2.08
CA GLY A 144 0.49 -3.42 1.77
C GLY A 144 0.36 -2.41 2.89
N MET A 145 0.90 -1.24 2.61
CA MET A 145 0.63 -0.02 3.34
C MET A 145 0.20 1.05 2.34
N HIS A 146 -0.93 1.69 2.60
CA HIS A 146 -1.44 2.79 1.77
C HIS A 146 -1.39 4.10 2.55
N ILE A 147 -0.89 5.15 1.91
CA ILE A 147 -0.77 6.47 2.52
C ILE A 147 -1.64 7.43 1.72
N HIS A 148 -2.62 8.02 2.41
CA HIS A 148 -3.54 9.00 1.86
C HIS A 148 -3.13 10.39 2.33
N VAL A 149 -2.88 11.30 1.39
CA VAL A 149 -2.64 12.71 1.69
C VAL A 149 -3.75 13.55 1.05
N GLY A 150 -4.47 14.32 1.86
CA GLY A 150 -5.56 15.18 1.41
C GLY A 150 -5.09 16.24 0.44
N VAL A 151 -5.86 16.45 -0.64
CA VAL A 151 -5.63 17.48 -1.64
C VAL A 151 -6.93 18.23 -1.87
N ASP A 152 -6.84 19.56 -1.99
CA ASP A 152 -7.98 20.49 -2.01
C ASP A 152 -8.47 20.87 -3.42
N ASP A 153 -7.91 20.24 -4.46
CA ASP A 153 -8.33 20.40 -5.84
C ASP A 153 -8.16 19.06 -6.58
N PRO A 154 -9.18 18.59 -7.33
CA PRO A 154 -9.12 17.32 -8.04
C PRO A 154 -8.11 17.30 -9.20
N ASP A 155 -7.97 18.40 -9.95
CA ASP A 155 -7.01 18.50 -11.06
C ASP A 155 -5.58 18.62 -10.51
N LYS A 156 -5.39 19.29 -9.37
CA LYS A 156 -4.15 19.22 -8.57
C LYS A 156 -3.85 17.78 -8.15
N ALA A 157 -4.82 17.05 -7.60
CA ALA A 157 -4.61 15.67 -7.16
C ALA A 157 -4.20 14.75 -8.32
N MET A 158 -4.79 14.93 -9.51
CA MET A 158 -4.39 14.19 -10.70
C MET A 158 -2.97 14.54 -11.13
N TRP A 159 -2.62 15.83 -11.15
CA TRP A 159 -1.26 16.27 -11.47
C TRP A 159 -0.23 15.70 -10.48
N VAL A 160 -0.51 15.79 -9.17
CA VAL A 160 0.36 15.24 -8.13
C VAL A 160 0.52 13.72 -8.29
N ALA A 161 -0.57 12.99 -8.57
CA ALA A 161 -0.49 11.54 -8.82
C ALA A 161 0.36 11.22 -10.07
N ASN A 162 0.26 12.03 -11.14
CA ASN A 162 1.08 11.88 -12.32
C ASN A 162 2.57 12.08 -12.04
N GLU A 163 2.95 13.11 -11.29
CA GLU A 163 4.35 13.39 -10.96
C GLU A 163 4.90 12.38 -9.95
N SER A 164 4.07 11.96 -8.98
CA SER A 164 4.44 10.99 -7.95
C SER A 164 4.96 9.67 -8.51
N ARG A 165 4.50 9.25 -9.71
CA ARG A 165 4.95 8.03 -10.39
C ARG A 165 6.47 7.91 -10.51
N TRP A 166 7.17 9.04 -10.68
CA TRP A 166 8.63 9.05 -10.78
C TRP A 166 9.32 8.66 -9.46
N HIS A 167 8.69 8.98 -8.34
CA HIS A 167 9.23 8.79 -6.99
C HIS A 167 8.91 7.41 -6.39
N LEU A 168 7.87 6.73 -6.88
CA LEU A 168 7.41 5.44 -6.34
C LEU A 168 8.47 4.33 -6.34
N PRO A 169 9.36 4.19 -7.35
CA PRO A 169 10.40 3.17 -7.31
C PRO A 169 11.35 3.31 -6.13
N MET A 170 11.70 4.53 -5.73
CA MET A 170 12.52 4.78 -4.54
C MET A 170 11.80 4.32 -3.27
N LEU A 171 10.52 4.66 -3.15
CA LEU A 171 9.68 4.27 -2.01
C LEU A 171 9.51 2.73 -1.91
N LEU A 172 9.32 2.07 -3.05
CA LEU A 172 9.25 0.60 -3.13
C LEU A 172 10.57 -0.06 -2.74
N ALA A 173 11.70 0.51 -3.17
CA ALA A 173 13.02 0.00 -2.83
C ALA A 173 13.26 0.07 -1.31
N LEU A 174 12.97 1.22 -0.69
CA LEU A 174 13.11 1.44 0.74
C LEU A 174 12.21 0.53 1.58
N SER A 175 10.97 0.34 1.13
CA SER A 175 9.97 -0.48 1.83
C SER A 175 10.05 -1.98 1.53
N ALA A 176 10.95 -2.45 0.67
CA ALA A 176 10.98 -3.85 0.25
C ALA A 176 11.13 -4.83 1.44
N ASN A 177 10.07 -5.61 1.68
CA ASN A 177 9.91 -6.47 2.86
C ASN A 177 9.16 -7.78 2.53
N SER A 178 9.39 -8.35 1.35
CA SER A 178 8.70 -9.57 0.91
C SER A 178 9.52 -10.47 -0.04
N PRO A 179 10.69 -10.98 0.39
CA PRO A 179 11.53 -11.79 -0.49
C PRO A 179 11.01 -13.20 -0.78
N TYR A 180 10.07 -13.70 0.05
CA TYR A 180 9.56 -15.07 -0.03
C TYR A 180 8.14 -15.13 -0.58
N TRP A 181 7.83 -16.17 -1.36
CA TRP A 181 6.47 -16.51 -1.79
C TRP A 181 6.29 -18.04 -1.76
N ASN A 182 5.26 -18.54 -1.07
CA ASN A 182 5.02 -19.98 -0.88
C ASN A 182 6.24 -20.74 -0.31
N GLY A 183 6.97 -20.13 0.63
CA GLY A 183 8.16 -20.73 1.25
C GLY A 183 9.43 -20.68 0.41
N TYR A 184 9.40 -20.09 -0.79
CA TYR A 184 10.52 -20.02 -1.72
C TYR A 184 11.13 -18.61 -1.77
N ASP A 185 12.46 -18.50 -1.70
CA ASP A 185 13.15 -17.22 -1.94
C ASP A 185 13.06 -16.88 -3.42
N THR A 186 12.29 -15.85 -3.73
CA THR A 186 12.00 -15.45 -5.12
C THR A 186 13.20 -14.82 -5.82
N GLY A 187 14.23 -14.41 -5.07
CA GLY A 187 15.31 -13.57 -5.56
C GLY A 187 14.91 -12.10 -5.77
N LEU A 188 13.69 -11.71 -5.38
CA LEU A 188 13.20 -10.32 -5.39
C LEU A 188 13.30 -9.73 -3.98
N ALA A 189 13.44 -8.41 -3.85
CA ALA A 189 13.35 -7.73 -2.57
C ALA A 189 11.88 -7.51 -2.15
N SER A 190 11.03 -7.10 -3.09
CA SER A 190 9.57 -7.08 -2.93
C SER A 190 8.91 -8.00 -3.98
N ALA A 191 8.66 -9.25 -3.61
CA ALA A 191 7.86 -10.13 -4.46
C ALA A 191 6.38 -9.74 -4.44
N ARG A 192 5.90 -9.07 -3.37
CA ARG A 192 4.53 -8.53 -3.27
C ARG A 192 4.16 -7.76 -4.53
N ALA A 193 4.97 -6.77 -4.90
CA ALA A 193 4.69 -5.91 -6.04
C ALA A 193 4.50 -6.72 -7.33
N LYS A 194 5.33 -7.74 -7.59
CA LYS A 194 5.21 -8.58 -8.80
C LYS A 194 4.02 -9.53 -8.76
N ILE A 195 3.71 -10.08 -7.57
CA ILE A 195 2.56 -10.95 -7.38
C ILE A 195 1.26 -10.18 -7.62
N PHE A 196 1.18 -8.95 -7.07
CA PHE A 196 0.06 -8.04 -7.18
C PHE A 196 -0.15 -7.56 -8.63
N GLU A 197 0.92 -7.18 -9.34
CA GLU A 197 0.88 -6.80 -10.77
C GLU A 197 0.34 -7.87 -11.72
N GLY A 198 0.17 -9.11 -11.25
CA GLY A 198 -0.50 -10.11 -12.06
C GLY A 198 -2.03 -9.94 -12.13
N LEU A 199 -2.60 -9.08 -11.29
CA LEU A 199 -4.01 -8.67 -11.36
C LEU A 199 -4.22 -7.68 -12.53
N PRO A 200 -5.41 -7.64 -13.13
CA PRO A 200 -5.75 -6.59 -14.10
C PRO A 200 -5.72 -5.22 -13.43
N ASN A 201 -5.59 -4.14 -14.21
CA ASN A 201 -5.69 -2.76 -13.72
C ASN A 201 -4.74 -2.41 -12.55
N THR A 202 -3.58 -3.08 -12.48
CA THR A 202 -2.67 -3.00 -11.34
C THR A 202 -1.30 -2.46 -11.74
N GLY A 203 -0.67 -1.72 -10.82
CA GLY A 203 0.70 -1.23 -10.97
C GLY A 203 0.78 0.21 -11.48
N MET A 204 1.84 0.53 -12.22
CA MET A 204 2.14 1.91 -12.60
C MET A 204 1.11 2.46 -13.59
N PRO A 205 0.38 3.55 -13.28
CA PRO A 205 -0.60 4.11 -14.21
C PRO A 205 0.05 4.94 -15.34
N THR A 206 -0.58 4.91 -16.51
CA THR A 206 -0.36 5.89 -17.59
C THR A 206 -0.86 7.27 -17.11
N PRO A 207 -0.24 8.40 -17.50
CA PRO A 207 -0.73 9.69 -17.03
C PRO A 207 -2.10 10.00 -17.61
N PHE A 208 -2.89 10.76 -16.85
CA PHE A 208 -4.15 11.36 -17.31
C PHE A 208 -3.97 12.87 -17.42
N ASP A 209 -4.52 13.49 -18.47
CA ASP A 209 -4.36 14.93 -18.71
C ASP A 209 -5.16 15.79 -17.72
N SER A 210 -6.23 15.23 -17.14
CA SER A 210 -7.05 15.90 -16.12
C SER A 210 -7.79 14.91 -15.23
N TYR A 211 -8.31 15.39 -14.10
CA TYR A 211 -9.16 14.57 -13.24
C TYR A 211 -10.42 14.09 -13.99
N ASP A 212 -11.00 14.93 -14.85
CA ASP A 212 -12.17 14.55 -15.65
C ASP A 212 -11.86 13.38 -16.61
N GLU A 213 -10.62 13.26 -17.09
CA GLU A 213 -10.23 12.09 -17.90
C GLU A 213 -10.12 10.82 -17.06
N PHE A 214 -9.52 10.94 -15.88
CA PHE A 214 -9.45 9.84 -14.91
C PHE A 214 -10.84 9.38 -14.47
N GLU A 215 -11.73 10.30 -14.11
CA GLU A 215 -13.12 10.01 -13.71
C GLU A 215 -13.87 9.29 -14.83
N ARG A 216 -13.75 9.77 -16.08
CA ARG A 216 -14.33 9.09 -17.26
C ARG A 216 -13.77 7.68 -17.44
N PHE A 217 -12.49 7.47 -17.15
CA PHE A 217 -11.89 6.13 -17.20
C PHE A 217 -12.46 5.22 -16.11
N GLU A 218 -12.61 5.68 -14.86
CA GLU A 218 -13.27 4.92 -13.79
C GLU A 218 -14.71 4.52 -14.18
N GLU A 219 -15.47 5.47 -14.74
CA GLU A 219 -16.82 5.25 -15.24
C GLU A 219 -16.85 4.18 -16.34
N GLN A 220 -16.00 4.29 -17.36
CA GLN A 220 -15.92 3.31 -18.44
C GLN A 220 -15.57 1.91 -17.95
N MET A 221 -14.62 1.80 -17.02
CA MET A 221 -14.21 0.52 -16.44
C MET A 221 -15.37 -0.15 -15.70
N THR A 222 -16.19 0.63 -15.00
CA THR A 222 -17.36 0.14 -14.27
C THR A 222 -18.52 -0.18 -15.22
N GLU A 223 -18.87 0.73 -16.14
CA GLU A 223 -19.96 0.57 -17.10
C GLU A 223 -19.80 -0.66 -18.00
N HIS A 224 -18.56 -0.99 -18.35
CA HIS A 224 -18.22 -2.17 -19.15
C HIS A 224 -17.96 -3.43 -18.31
N GLY A 225 -18.13 -3.38 -16.99
CA GLY A 225 -17.97 -4.52 -16.09
C GLY A 225 -16.54 -5.01 -15.93
N SER A 226 -15.54 -4.20 -16.30
CA SER A 226 -14.11 -4.53 -16.11
C SER A 226 -13.73 -4.48 -14.63
N ILE A 227 -14.38 -3.61 -13.87
CA ILE A 227 -14.33 -3.51 -12.40
C ILE A 227 -15.75 -3.46 -11.83
N GLU A 228 -15.95 -3.89 -10.58
CA GLU A 228 -17.23 -3.71 -9.87
C GLU A 228 -17.37 -2.31 -9.29
N ASP A 229 -16.27 -1.79 -8.75
CA ASP A 229 -16.16 -0.45 -8.22
C ASP A 229 -14.72 0.07 -8.38
N ARG A 230 -14.53 1.36 -8.13
CA ARG A 230 -13.23 2.07 -8.25
C ARG A 230 -12.09 1.43 -7.45
N GLY A 231 -12.39 0.70 -6.38
CA GLY A 231 -11.41 0.05 -5.52
C GLY A 231 -10.57 -0.97 -6.28
N GLU A 232 -11.08 -1.52 -7.37
CA GLU A 232 -10.37 -2.48 -8.24
C GLU A 232 -9.47 -1.83 -9.31
N LEU A 233 -9.26 -0.51 -9.23
CA LEU A 233 -8.15 0.16 -9.91
C LEU A 233 -6.93 0.18 -8.98
N TRP A 234 -6.20 -0.92 -8.95
CA TRP A 234 -5.04 -1.11 -8.06
C TRP A 234 -3.76 -0.43 -8.57
N PHE A 235 -3.86 0.84 -8.92
CA PHE A 235 -2.71 1.64 -9.32
C PHE A 235 -1.77 1.91 -8.14
N ASP A 236 -0.46 1.97 -8.41
CA ASP A 236 0.56 2.26 -7.39
C ASP A 236 0.37 3.66 -6.75
N VAL A 237 -0.26 4.57 -7.49
CA VAL A 237 -0.72 5.88 -7.03
C VAL A 237 -2.02 6.26 -7.75
N ARG A 238 -2.97 6.88 -7.06
CA ARG A 238 -4.19 7.42 -7.69
C ARG A 238 -4.82 8.56 -6.88
N PRO A 239 -5.60 9.46 -7.51
CA PRO A 239 -6.58 10.25 -6.78
C PRO A 239 -7.65 9.34 -6.18
N HIS A 240 -7.87 9.42 -4.87
CA HIS A 240 -8.94 8.70 -4.22
C HIS A 240 -10.21 9.56 -4.16
N SER A 241 -11.07 9.38 -5.16
CA SER A 241 -12.27 10.19 -5.41
C SER A 241 -13.33 10.11 -4.29
N GLY A 242 -13.21 9.16 -3.35
CA GLY A 242 -14.05 9.06 -2.15
C GLY A 242 -13.52 9.82 -0.94
N HIS A 243 -12.21 10.01 -0.85
CA HIS A 243 -11.54 10.63 0.31
C HIS A 243 -10.98 12.02 0.00
N GLY A 244 -10.87 12.40 -1.29
CA GLY A 244 -10.25 13.66 -1.70
C GLY A 244 -8.75 13.68 -1.44
N THR A 245 -8.09 12.55 -1.68
CA THR A 245 -6.67 12.36 -1.36
C THR A 245 -5.90 11.93 -2.60
N VAL A 246 -4.58 12.11 -2.59
CA VAL A 246 -3.67 11.29 -3.38
C VAL A 246 -3.28 10.10 -2.51
N GLU A 247 -3.51 8.91 -3.04
CA GLU A 247 -3.28 7.64 -2.37
C GLU A 247 -2.06 6.94 -2.98
N VAL A 248 -1.03 6.71 -2.17
CA VAL A 248 0.19 5.99 -2.54
C VAL A 248 0.13 4.57 -2.00
N ARG A 249 0.21 3.56 -2.88
CA ARG A 249 -0.06 2.14 -2.58
C ARG A 249 1.09 1.17 -2.90
N VAL A 250 2.24 1.72 -3.27
CA VAL A 250 3.37 0.93 -3.79
C VAL A 250 4.06 0.10 -2.69
N SER A 251 4.03 0.54 -1.44
CA SER A 251 4.85 0.01 -0.35
C SER A 251 4.41 -1.38 0.13
N ASP A 252 5.37 -2.22 0.49
CA ASP A 252 5.11 -3.43 1.29
C ASP A 252 4.71 -3.02 2.72
N ALA A 253 3.91 -3.86 3.40
CA ALA A 253 3.66 -3.70 4.83
C ALA A 253 4.95 -3.89 5.67
N GLN A 254 5.07 -3.16 6.78
CA GLN A 254 6.30 -3.05 7.58
C GLN A 254 6.12 -3.57 9.02
N ASP A 255 7.06 -4.37 9.53
CA ASP A 255 7.07 -4.82 10.93
C ASP A 255 7.51 -3.74 11.91
N ARG A 256 8.26 -2.74 11.45
CA ARG A 256 8.82 -1.70 12.30
C ARG A 256 8.10 -0.37 12.12
N ALA A 257 7.46 0.12 13.18
CA ALA A 257 6.76 1.41 13.18
C ALA A 257 7.66 2.58 12.71
N GLY A 258 8.94 2.61 13.10
CA GLY A 258 9.86 3.66 12.63
C GLY A 258 10.08 3.69 11.11
N ILE A 259 9.90 2.56 10.41
CA ILE A 259 9.92 2.55 8.93
C ILE A 259 8.61 3.15 8.41
N VAL A 260 7.47 2.75 8.98
CA VAL A 260 6.15 3.31 8.66
C VAL A 260 6.16 4.83 8.78
N ASP A 261 6.68 5.36 9.89
CA ASP A 261 6.79 6.80 10.17
C ASP A 261 7.61 7.52 9.09
N ALA A 262 8.75 6.95 8.68
CA ALA A 262 9.61 7.50 7.64
C ALA A 262 8.95 7.51 6.26
N LEU A 263 8.19 6.46 5.92
CA LEU A 263 7.46 6.39 4.65
C LEU A 263 6.31 7.44 4.63
N ILE A 264 5.62 7.62 5.76
CA ILE A 264 4.58 8.65 5.93
C ILE A 264 5.18 10.05 5.78
N GLU A 265 6.27 10.34 6.49
CA GLU A 265 6.97 11.63 6.44
C GLU A 265 7.31 11.99 4.98
N TYR A 266 7.92 11.04 4.26
CA TYR A 266 8.30 11.24 2.87
C TYR A 266 7.10 11.46 1.94
N VAL A 267 6.08 10.58 1.99
CA VAL A 267 4.93 10.69 1.10
C VAL A 267 4.14 11.97 1.37
N HIS A 268 3.99 12.35 2.64
CA HIS A 268 3.34 13.61 3.01
C HIS A 268 4.10 14.81 2.44
N ALA A 269 5.42 14.89 2.70
CA ALA A 269 6.25 15.97 2.19
C ALA A 269 6.28 16.03 0.65
N LEU A 270 6.34 14.88 -0.02
CA LEU A 270 6.29 14.79 -1.48
C LEU A 270 4.98 15.35 -2.04
N VAL A 271 3.84 14.93 -1.49
CA VAL A 271 2.52 15.41 -1.97
C VAL A 271 2.35 16.91 -1.72
N VAL A 272 2.84 17.43 -0.58
CA VAL A 272 2.81 18.87 -0.28
C VAL A 272 3.68 19.65 -1.26
N ASP A 273 4.94 19.25 -1.47
CA ASP A 273 5.86 19.92 -2.42
C ASP A 273 5.31 19.88 -3.86
N LEU A 274 4.79 18.74 -4.32
CA LEU A 274 4.17 18.65 -5.64
C LEU A 274 2.91 19.53 -5.74
N SER A 275 2.13 19.64 -4.66
CA SER A 275 0.96 20.52 -4.63
C SER A 275 1.34 22.00 -4.75
N GLU A 276 2.42 22.41 -4.09
CA GLU A 276 2.96 23.78 -4.20
C GLU A 276 3.46 24.07 -5.62
N ARG A 277 4.16 23.12 -6.25
CA ARG A 277 4.62 23.24 -7.65
C ARG A 277 3.48 23.36 -8.66
N TYR A 278 2.39 22.63 -8.43
CA TYR A 278 1.17 22.77 -9.24
C TYR A 278 0.60 24.19 -9.13
N GLU A 279 0.57 24.76 -7.92
CA GLU A 279 0.10 26.13 -7.71
C GLU A 279 1.01 27.19 -8.36
N ASP A 280 2.32 26.91 -8.40
CA ASP A 280 3.30 27.72 -9.13
C ASP A 280 3.21 27.57 -10.66
N GLY A 281 2.37 26.64 -11.15
CA GLY A 281 2.11 26.42 -12.57
C GLY A 281 3.22 25.64 -13.28
N GLU A 282 3.94 24.78 -12.55
CA GLU A 282 4.93 23.87 -13.15
C GLU A 282 4.25 22.92 -14.16
N SER A 283 4.89 22.74 -15.31
CA SER A 283 4.47 21.78 -16.32
C SER A 283 4.79 20.36 -15.86
N GLY A 284 3.88 19.40 -16.08
CA GLY A 284 4.14 18.01 -15.73
C GLY A 284 5.32 17.39 -16.50
N THR A 285 5.89 16.33 -15.93
CA THR A 285 7.04 15.61 -16.51
C THR A 285 6.57 14.55 -17.50
N ASP A 286 6.96 14.69 -18.77
CA ASP A 286 6.69 13.67 -19.79
C ASP A 286 7.70 12.51 -19.70
N VAL A 287 7.37 11.53 -18.86
CA VAL A 287 8.15 10.29 -18.71
C VAL A 287 7.40 9.14 -19.37
N ARG A 288 8.11 8.42 -20.24
CA ARG A 288 7.61 7.16 -20.80
C ARG A 288 7.34 6.13 -19.71
N ARG A 289 6.16 5.50 -19.77
CA ARG A 289 5.76 4.44 -18.82
C ARG A 289 6.77 3.30 -18.75
N GLU A 290 7.42 2.95 -19.85
CA GLU A 290 8.41 1.86 -19.85
C GLU A 290 9.65 2.16 -18.98
N LEU A 291 10.03 3.43 -18.82
CA LEU A 291 11.11 3.82 -17.91
C LEU A 291 10.67 3.74 -16.45
N LEU A 292 9.41 4.12 -16.16
CA LEU A 292 8.81 3.96 -14.84
C LEU A 292 8.74 2.47 -14.45
N ASP A 293 8.31 1.61 -15.39
CA ASP A 293 8.24 0.15 -15.18
C ASP A 293 9.63 -0.45 -14.97
N GLU A 294 10.65 -0.02 -15.72
CA GLU A 294 12.04 -0.46 -15.53
C GLU A 294 12.58 -0.04 -14.16
N ASN A 295 12.38 1.22 -13.75
CA ASN A 295 12.79 1.68 -12.43
C ASN A 295 12.05 0.93 -11.31
N LYS A 296 10.74 0.66 -11.48
CA LYS A 296 9.98 -0.18 -10.55
C LYS A 296 10.54 -1.60 -10.50
N TRP A 297 10.87 -2.21 -11.63
CA TRP A 297 11.49 -3.53 -11.66
C TRP A 297 12.84 -3.56 -10.91
N ARG A 298 13.66 -2.53 -11.03
CA ARG A 298 14.92 -2.43 -10.30
C ARG A 298 14.71 -2.34 -8.80
N ALA A 299 13.72 -1.56 -8.35
CA ALA A 299 13.30 -1.54 -6.94
C ALA A 299 12.84 -2.91 -6.46
N ILE A 300 11.93 -3.55 -7.21
CA ILE A 300 11.41 -4.91 -6.93
C ILE A 300 12.55 -5.90 -6.76
N ARG A 301 13.54 -5.87 -7.66
CA ARG A 301 14.61 -6.87 -7.72
C ARG A 301 15.70 -6.60 -6.70
N HIS A 302 16.09 -5.35 -6.50
CA HIS A 302 17.32 -5.00 -5.80
C HIS A 302 17.10 -4.31 -4.45
N GLY A 303 15.90 -3.82 -4.14
CA GLY A 303 15.63 -3.17 -2.86
C GLY A 303 16.63 -2.03 -2.60
N HIS A 304 17.30 -2.06 -1.45
CA HIS A 304 18.27 -1.03 -1.07
C HIS A 304 19.49 -0.92 -2.00
N ASP A 305 19.82 -1.97 -2.76
CA ASP A 305 20.91 -1.98 -3.75
C ASP A 305 20.48 -1.44 -5.13
N ALA A 306 19.27 -0.89 -5.26
CA ALA A 306 18.75 -0.44 -6.54
C ALA A 306 19.50 0.77 -7.10
N THR A 307 19.54 0.83 -8.43
CA THR A 307 19.93 2.01 -9.20
C THR A 307 18.79 2.35 -10.15
N PHE A 308 18.53 3.63 -10.41
CA PHE A 308 17.39 4.08 -11.21
C PHE A 308 17.87 4.87 -12.42
N ILE A 309 17.25 4.66 -13.56
CA ILE A 309 17.49 5.45 -14.77
C ILE A 309 16.97 6.86 -14.51
N GLU A 310 17.76 7.88 -14.85
CA GLU A 310 17.34 9.29 -14.78
C GLU A 310 16.27 9.65 -15.82
N PRO A 311 15.50 10.74 -15.65
CA PRO A 311 14.39 11.08 -16.54
C PRO A 311 14.81 11.24 -18.01
N ASP A 312 16.02 11.77 -18.25
CA ASP A 312 16.57 11.97 -19.59
C ASP A 312 17.17 10.69 -20.21
N GLY A 313 17.20 9.60 -19.45
CA GLY A 313 17.75 8.30 -19.85
C GLY A 313 19.27 8.29 -20.04
N SER A 314 19.98 9.36 -19.66
CA SER A 314 21.41 9.52 -19.94
C SER A 314 22.31 8.78 -18.96
N SER A 315 21.83 8.56 -17.74
CA SER A 315 22.59 7.94 -16.66
C SER A 315 21.69 7.15 -15.70
N ALA A 316 22.31 6.54 -14.69
CA ALA A 316 21.61 5.89 -13.60
C ALA A 316 22.16 6.39 -12.26
N VAL A 317 21.26 6.58 -11.29
CA VAL A 317 21.53 7.11 -9.96
C VAL A 317 21.28 6.02 -8.91
N ALA A 318 22.16 5.90 -7.91
CA ALA A 318 21.97 4.93 -6.83
C ALA A 318 20.85 5.37 -5.88
N LEU A 319 20.20 4.42 -5.21
CA LEU A 319 19.20 4.73 -4.19
C LEU A 319 19.75 5.68 -3.12
N GLU A 320 21.00 5.47 -2.68
CA GLU A 320 21.67 6.33 -1.69
C GLU A 320 21.73 7.79 -2.13
N ASP A 321 22.15 8.03 -3.37
CA ASP A 321 22.22 9.39 -3.91
C ASP A 321 20.83 10.03 -4.04
N LEU A 322 19.82 9.25 -4.46
CA LEU A 322 18.43 9.74 -4.53
C LEU A 322 17.86 10.07 -3.15
N VAL A 323 18.10 9.24 -2.15
CA VAL A 323 17.64 9.48 -0.78
C VAL A 323 18.25 10.77 -0.24
N VAL A 324 19.55 11.01 -0.45
CA VAL A 324 20.20 12.27 -0.05
C VAL A 324 19.57 13.47 -0.77
N GLN A 325 19.34 13.35 -2.08
CA GLN A 325 18.70 14.42 -2.87
C GLN A 325 17.29 14.74 -2.36
N GLU A 326 16.48 13.72 -2.08
CA GLU A 326 15.12 13.90 -1.59
C GLU A 326 15.07 14.44 -0.16
N MET A 327 15.98 14.00 0.72
CA MET A 327 16.12 14.55 2.07
C MET A 327 16.46 16.05 2.03
N ASP A 328 17.43 16.44 1.19
CA ASP A 328 17.82 17.85 1.05
C ASP A 328 16.70 18.68 0.43
N ARG A 329 15.99 18.13 -0.56
CA ARG A 329 14.91 18.82 -1.29
C ARG A 329 13.66 19.02 -0.45
N LEU A 330 13.23 17.98 0.27
CA LEU A 330 11.97 17.97 1.02
C LEU A 330 12.15 18.34 2.50
N GLY A 331 13.38 18.36 3.01
CA GLY A 331 13.66 18.63 4.42
C GLY A 331 13.21 17.50 5.36
N VAL A 332 13.21 16.26 4.87
CA VAL A 332 12.85 15.05 5.63
C VAL A 332 14.09 14.26 6.05
N ALA A 333 13.98 13.42 7.09
CA ALA A 333 15.12 12.64 7.57
C ALA A 333 14.89 11.12 7.60
N GLY A 334 13.64 10.68 7.80
CA GLY A 334 13.34 9.27 8.10
C GLY A 334 13.78 8.29 7.02
N ILE A 335 13.69 8.66 5.73
CA ILE A 335 14.13 7.79 4.63
C ILE A 335 15.64 7.50 4.64
N GLY A 336 16.45 8.42 5.18
CA GLY A 336 17.88 8.19 5.40
C GLY A 336 18.13 7.17 6.51
N ASP A 337 17.34 7.24 7.58
CA ASP A 337 17.40 6.26 8.67
C ASP A 337 16.97 4.87 8.18
N VAL A 338 15.95 4.78 7.33
CA VAL A 338 15.53 3.52 6.69
C VAL A 338 16.66 2.92 5.87
N LEU A 339 17.27 3.71 4.98
CA LEU A 339 18.37 3.26 4.13
C LEU A 339 19.61 2.82 4.95
N ALA A 340 19.89 3.48 6.07
CA ALA A 340 21.01 3.13 6.94
C ALA A 340 20.81 1.81 7.70
N THR A 341 19.58 1.29 7.76
CA THR A 341 19.27 0.00 8.39
C THR A 341 19.28 -1.15 7.38
N GLU A 342 19.51 -2.38 7.87
CA GLU A 342 19.36 -3.59 7.05
C GLU A 342 17.94 -3.66 6.47
N SER A 343 17.82 -3.85 5.15
CA SER A 343 16.52 -3.89 4.48
C SER A 343 15.64 -5.03 5.01
N GLY A 344 14.32 -4.87 4.95
CA GLY A 344 13.37 -5.90 5.38
C GLY A 344 13.62 -7.24 4.66
N ALA A 345 13.89 -7.18 3.36
CA ALA A 345 14.22 -8.35 2.55
C ALA A 345 15.52 -9.06 2.98
N GLU A 346 16.60 -8.32 3.24
CA GLU A 346 17.87 -8.91 3.70
C GLU A 346 17.76 -9.46 5.11
N ARG A 347 17.09 -8.73 6.01
CA ARG A 347 16.80 -9.19 7.37
C ARG A 347 16.07 -10.51 7.36
N GLN A 348 15.00 -10.64 6.56
CA GLN A 348 14.26 -11.89 6.44
C GLN A 348 15.14 -13.05 5.93
N ARG A 349 15.95 -12.82 4.89
CA ARG A 349 16.88 -13.83 4.37
C ARG A 349 17.91 -14.27 5.40
N ARG A 350 18.56 -13.32 6.07
CA ARG A 350 19.54 -13.60 7.12
C ARG A 350 18.93 -14.43 8.24
N ILE A 351 17.73 -14.06 8.71
CA ILE A 351 17.02 -14.82 9.75
C ILE A 351 16.69 -16.23 9.27
N ARG A 352 16.25 -16.39 8.03
CA ARG A 352 15.96 -17.71 7.45
C ARG A 352 17.20 -18.59 7.39
N ASP A 353 18.32 -18.04 6.96
CA ASP A 353 19.58 -18.77 6.77
C ASP A 353 20.23 -19.14 8.11
N GLU A 354 20.21 -18.22 9.08
CA GLU A 354 20.85 -18.41 10.39
C GLU A 354 19.99 -19.22 11.37
N ARG A 355 18.66 -19.06 11.30
CA ARG A 355 17.73 -19.51 12.36
C ARG A 355 16.53 -20.32 11.85
N GLY A 356 16.35 -20.43 10.54
CA GLY A 356 15.32 -21.27 9.92
C GLY A 356 13.94 -20.63 9.82
N ALA A 357 12.98 -21.41 9.30
CA ALA A 357 11.63 -20.96 8.96
C ALA A 357 10.82 -20.44 10.16
N ALA A 358 10.92 -21.11 11.30
CA ALA A 358 10.14 -20.75 12.48
C ALA A 358 10.57 -19.40 13.05
N ALA A 359 11.88 -19.15 13.11
CA ALA A 359 12.42 -17.87 13.54
C ALA A 359 12.09 -16.73 12.57
N LEU A 360 11.97 -17.03 11.27
CA LEU A 360 11.52 -16.05 10.27
C LEU A 360 10.05 -15.67 10.50
N ARG A 361 9.16 -16.63 10.74
CA ARG A 361 7.76 -16.33 11.06
C ARG A 361 7.66 -15.47 12.31
N ASP A 362 8.31 -15.87 13.40
CA ASP A 362 8.32 -15.09 14.65
C ASP A 362 8.88 -13.66 14.46
N ALA A 363 9.86 -13.48 13.57
CA ALA A 363 10.49 -12.19 13.33
C ALA A 363 9.61 -11.14 12.63
N ILE A 364 8.47 -11.55 12.05
CA ILE A 364 7.49 -10.68 11.40
C ILE A 364 6.19 -10.55 12.21
N VAL A 365 6.07 -11.23 13.36
CA VAL A 365 4.94 -11.08 14.29
C VAL A 365 5.14 -9.82 15.14
N LEU A 366 4.07 -9.09 15.39
CA LEU A 366 4.06 -7.89 16.25
C LEU A 366 3.87 -8.20 17.73
#